data_AF-A0A947JUM7-F1
#
_entry.id   AF-A0A947JUM7-F1
#
_cell.length_a   1.000
_cell.length_b   1.000
_cell.length_c   1.000
_cell.angle_alpha   90.00
_cell.angle_beta   90.00
_cell.angle_gamma   90.00
#
_symmetry.space_group_name_H-M   'P 1'
#
loop_
_entity.id
_entity.type
_entity.pdbx_description
1 polymer ?
#
loop_
_entity_poly.entity_id
_entity_poly.type
_entity_poly.pdbx_seq_one_letter_code
_entity_poly.pdbx_strand_id
1 'polypeptide(L)'
;MKAIELFAGAGGLGIGIGRAGFRPERIVEWEPNCQRTLLANRRARQRDTKGWPLDIESDVRDADFTAHEGRVELISGGPPCQPFSVGGRH
;
A
#
# COMPACT_ATOMS: atom_id res chain seq x y z
N MET A 1 -5.73 -2.09 -14.50
CA MET A 1 -6.55 -2.74 -13.48
C MET A 1 -6.41 -1.96 -12.18
N LYS A 2 -7.48 -1.75 -11.42
CA LYS A 2 -7.43 -0.99 -10.15
C LYS A 2 -7.13 -1.94 -8.99
N ALA A 3 -6.36 -1.42 -8.03
CA ALA A 3 -5.95 -2.18 -6.86
C ALA A 3 -6.04 -1.34 -5.58
N ILE A 4 -6.04 -2.01 -4.44
CA ILE A 4 -5.79 -1.43 -3.12
C ILE A 4 -4.54 -2.08 -2.54
N GLU A 5 -3.59 -1.27 -2.07
CA GLU A 5 -2.39 -1.74 -1.39
C GLU A 5 -2.53 -1.50 0.11
N LEU A 6 -2.63 -2.57 0.89
CA LEU A 6 -2.68 -2.57 2.35
C LEU A 6 -1.30 -2.89 2.93
N PHE A 7 -0.98 -2.31 4.08
CA PHE A 7 0.30 -2.55 4.79
C PHE A 7 1.49 -2.34 3.84
N ALA A 8 1.47 -1.21 3.11
CA ALA A 8 2.31 -1.01 1.94
C ALA A 8 3.82 -1.00 2.22
N GLY A 9 4.22 -0.74 3.47
CA GLY A 9 5.58 -0.49 3.89
C GLY A 9 6.23 0.58 3.00
N ALA A 10 7.44 0.32 2.53
CA ALA A 10 8.11 1.22 1.59
C ALA A 10 7.59 1.15 0.13
N GLY A 11 6.60 0.28 -0.16
CA GLY A 11 5.95 0.16 -1.47
C GLY A 11 6.49 -0.93 -2.40
N GLY A 12 7.30 -1.87 -1.90
CA GLY A 12 7.94 -2.91 -2.73
C GLY A 12 6.93 -3.80 -3.48
N LEU A 13 5.92 -4.30 -2.77
CA LEU A 13 4.86 -5.14 -3.34
C LEU A 13 4.03 -4.35 -4.37
N GLY A 14 3.54 -3.18 -3.98
CA GLY A 14 2.83 -2.25 -4.88
C GLY A 14 3.61 -1.91 -6.16
N ILE A 15 4.94 -1.76 -6.11
CA ILE A 15 5.78 -1.55 -7.31
C ILE A 15 5.73 -2.77 -8.24
N GLY A 16 5.87 -3.99 -7.69
CA GLY A 16 5.79 -5.22 -8.47
C GLY A 16 4.42 -5.39 -9.13
N ILE A 17 3.36 -5.16 -8.37
CA ILE A 17 1.97 -5.18 -8.84
C ILE A 17 1.73 -4.10 -9.91
N GLY A 18 2.30 -2.92 -9.71
CA GLY A 18 2.29 -1.83 -10.69
C GLY A 18 2.88 -2.24 -12.03
N ARG A 19 4.02 -2.94 -12.01
CA ARG A 19 4.68 -3.48 -13.21
C ARG A 19 3.87 -4.59 -13.89
N ALA A 20 2.99 -5.27 -13.15
CA ALA A 20 2.06 -6.25 -13.70
C ALA A 20 0.77 -5.62 -14.30
N GLY A 21 0.66 -4.29 -14.34
CA GLY A 21 -0.46 -3.58 -14.99
C GLY A 21 -1.59 -3.15 -14.06
N PHE A 22 -1.39 -3.25 -12.75
CA PHE A 22 -2.31 -2.74 -11.74
C PHE A 22 -1.94 -1.32 -11.32
N ARG A 23 -2.90 -0.57 -10.77
CA ARG A 23 -2.68 0.76 -10.22
C ARG A 23 -3.36 0.86 -8.84
N PRO A 24 -2.63 1.23 -7.78
CA PRO A 24 -3.25 1.47 -6.49
C PRO A 24 -4.14 2.71 -6.57
N GLU A 25 -5.42 2.56 -6.23
CA GLU A 25 -6.37 3.67 -6.02
C GLU A 25 -6.40 4.11 -4.56
N ARG A 26 -6.00 3.21 -3.64
CA ARG A 26 -5.78 3.49 -2.22
C ARG A 26 -4.51 2.80 -1.75
N ILE A 27 -3.81 3.45 -0.83
CA ILE A 27 -2.64 2.94 -0.14
C ILE A 27 -2.88 3.12 1.36
N VAL A 28 -2.74 2.04 2.11
CA VAL A 28 -2.86 2.04 3.57
C VAL A 28 -1.51 1.66 4.18
N GLU A 29 -0.95 2.55 4.99
CA GLU A 29 0.32 2.35 5.68
C GLU A 29 0.39 3.22 6.93
N TRP A 30 0.60 2.60 8.10
CA TRP A 30 0.55 3.31 9.38
C TRP A 30 1.90 3.90 9.82
N GLU A 31 3.02 3.41 9.27
CA GLU A 31 4.36 3.69 9.77
C GLU A 31 4.88 4.98 9.11
N PRO A 32 5.21 6.02 9.89
CA PRO A 32 5.52 7.33 9.34
C PRO A 32 6.73 7.37 8.39
N ASN A 33 7.77 6.55 8.62
CA ASN A 33 8.93 6.52 7.73
C ASN A 33 8.60 5.87 6.38
N CYS A 34 7.77 4.83 6.38
CA CYS A 34 7.21 4.20 5.20
C CYS A 34 6.32 5.17 4.41
N GLN A 35 5.39 5.87 5.08
CA GLN A 35 4.60 6.94 4.44
C GLN A 35 5.50 8.01 3.81
N ARG A 36 6.53 8.50 4.53
CA ARG A 36 7.48 9.48 4.00
C ARG A 36 8.21 8.96 2.77
N THR A 37 8.61 7.68 2.77
CA THR A 37 9.28 7.03 1.64
C THR A 37 8.37 6.95 0.42
N LEU A 38 7.13 6.51 0.61
CA LEU A 38 6.11 6.44 -0.44
C LEU A 38 5.85 7.82 -1.08
N LEU A 39 5.61 8.83 -0.25
CA LEU A 39 5.36 10.20 -0.69
C LEU A 39 6.58 10.82 -1.37
N ALA A 40 7.79 10.57 -0.88
CA ALA A 40 9.02 11.07 -1.50
C ALA A 40 9.17 10.52 -2.93
N ASN A 41 9.01 9.20 -3.11
CA ASN A 41 9.07 8.58 -4.44
C ASN A 41 7.97 9.10 -5.37
N ARG A 42 6.74 9.23 -4.85
CA ARG A 42 5.59 9.75 -5.60
C ARG A 42 5.80 11.20 -6.04
N ARG A 43 6.29 12.07 -5.16
CA ARG A 43 6.54 13.51 -5.42
C ARG A 43 7.72 13.72 -6.36
N ALA A 44 8.76 12.89 -6.23
CA ALA A 44 9.86 12.84 -7.19
C ALA A 44 9.46 12.26 -8.56
N ARG A 45 8.21 11.81 -8.72
CA ARG A 45 7.67 11.22 -9.95
C ARG A 45 8.49 10.03 -10.42
N GLN A 46 8.97 9.21 -9.48
CA GLN A 46 9.66 7.97 -9.80
C GLN A 46 8.80 7.10 -10.73
N ARG A 47 9.44 6.41 -11.68
CA ARG A 47 8.76 5.73 -12.79
C ARG A 47 7.56 4.91 -12.34
N ASP A 48 7.73 4.11 -11.29
CA ASP A 48 6.77 3.11 -10.85
C ASP A 48 5.73 3.67 -9.86
N THR A 49 5.97 4.86 -9.27
CA THR A 49 5.10 5.45 -8.25
C THR A 49 4.51 6.81 -8.65
N LYS A 50 4.89 7.40 -9.79
CA LYS A 50 4.43 8.72 -10.25
C LYS A 50 2.91 8.91 -10.34
N GLY A 51 2.16 7.81 -10.41
CA GLY A 51 0.70 7.80 -10.51
C GLY A 51 -0.01 7.34 -9.24
N TRP A 52 0.72 7.10 -8.15
CA TRP A 52 0.13 6.63 -6.89
C TRP A 52 -0.63 7.75 -6.18
N PRO A 53 -1.56 7.42 -5.25
CA PRO A 53 -2.21 8.39 -4.39
C PRO A 53 -1.21 9.23 -3.59
N LEU A 54 -1.59 10.47 -3.26
CA LEU A 54 -0.82 11.36 -2.37
C LEU A 54 -1.35 11.32 -0.94
N ASP A 55 -2.60 10.92 -0.81
CA ASP A 55 -3.30 10.56 0.42
C ASP A 55 -2.96 9.09 0.75
N ILE A 56 -2.18 8.91 1.83
CA ILE A 56 -1.90 7.60 2.40
C ILE A 56 -2.74 7.48 3.66
N GLU A 57 -3.60 6.49 3.68
CA GLU A 57 -4.44 6.17 4.82
C GLU A 57 -3.58 5.49 5.88
N SER A 58 -3.71 5.93 7.14
CA SER A 58 -2.79 5.46 8.18
C SER A 58 -3.22 4.11 8.73
N ASP A 59 -4.37 4.03 9.39
CA ASP A 59 -4.84 2.81 10.01
C ASP A 59 -5.87 2.10 9.13
N VAL A 60 -5.63 0.82 8.85
CA VAL A 60 -6.57 0.00 8.08
C VAL A 60 -7.92 -0.18 8.78
N ARG A 61 -7.96 -0.05 10.11
CA ARG A 61 -9.19 -0.16 10.91
C ARG A 61 -10.13 1.02 10.71
N ASP A 62 -9.57 2.18 10.34
CA ASP A 62 -10.32 3.41 10.11
C ASP A 62 -10.67 3.60 8.62
N ALA A 63 -10.20 2.69 7.76
CA ALA A 63 -10.31 2.84 6.33
C ALA A 63 -11.71 2.50 5.79
N ASP A 64 -12.33 3.46 5.10
CA ASP A 64 -13.59 3.24 4.39
C ASP A 64 -13.33 2.85 2.93
N PHE A 65 -13.70 1.60 2.61
CA PHE A 65 -13.57 1.02 1.28
C PHE A 65 -14.88 0.99 0.47
N THR A 66 -15.99 1.51 1.00
CA THR A 66 -17.32 1.47 0.36
C THR A 66 -17.27 2.06 -1.07
N ALA A 67 -16.51 3.14 -1.27
CA ALA A 67 -16.33 3.77 -2.57
C ALA A 67 -15.62 2.89 -3.63
N HIS A 68 -15.04 1.76 -3.21
CA HIS A 68 -14.28 0.81 -4.04
C HIS A 68 -15.01 -0.51 -4.29
N GLU A 69 -16.18 -0.73 -3.68
CA GLU A 69 -16.98 -1.94 -3.87
C GLU A 69 -17.34 -2.14 -5.35
N GLY A 70 -17.01 -3.32 -5.89
CA GLY A 70 -17.21 -3.65 -7.30
C GLY A 70 -16.34 -2.86 -8.30
N ARG A 71 -15.37 -2.07 -7.83
CA ARG A 71 -14.55 -1.16 -8.66
C ARG A 71 -13.05 -1.47 -8.65
N VAL A 72 -12.63 -2.46 -7.88
CA VAL A 72 -11.23 -2.90 -7.78
C VAL A 72 -11.12 -4.38 -8.13
N GLU A 73 -10.04 -4.73 -8.81
CA GLU A 73 -9.77 -6.10 -9.28
C GLU A 73 -8.77 -6.84 -8.39
N LEU A 74 -8.05 -6.12 -7.53
CA LEU A 74 -7.03 -6.69 -6.64
C LEU A 74 -6.97 -5.94 -5.31
N ILE A 75 -6.84 -6.70 -4.23
CA ILE A 75 -6.38 -6.22 -2.94
C ILE A 75 -5.07 -6.94 -2.64
N SER A 76 -4.02 -6.18 -2.35
CA SER A 76 -2.70 -6.69 -2.02
C SER A 76 -2.25 -6.16 -0.66
N GLY A 77 -1.39 -6.91 0.01
CA GLY A 77 -0.81 -6.48 1.28
C GLY A 77 -0.21 -7.61 2.08
N GLY A 78 0.77 -7.26 2.92
CA GLY A 78 1.40 -8.17 3.88
C GLY A 78 1.05 -7.75 5.30
N PRO A 79 0.03 -8.33 5.94
CA PRO A 79 -0.28 -8.00 7.33
C PRO A 79 0.90 -8.36 8.25
N PRO A 80 1.02 -7.71 9.43
CA PRO A 80 2.12 -7.96 10.35
C PRO A 80 2.19 -9.44 10.74
N CYS A 81 3.36 -10.05 10.51
CA CYS A 81 3.59 -11.47 10.77
C CYS A 81 4.15 -11.78 12.18
N GLN A 82 4.37 -10.74 13.00
CA GLN A 82 4.92 -10.85 14.35
C GLN A 82 4.33 -11.99 15.20
N PRO A 83 2.99 -12.19 15.28
CA PRO A 83 2.42 -13.27 16.08
C PRO A 83 2.71 -14.69 15.54
N PHE A 84 3.24 -14.82 14.32
CA PHE A 84 3.50 -16.09 13.64
C PHE A 84 4.98 -16.32 13.33
N SER A 85 5.86 -15.38 13.73
CA SER A 85 7.29 -15.43 13.39
C SER A 85 8.15 -15.88 14.57
N VAL A 86 9.18 -16.68 14.30
CA VAL A 86 10.17 -17.15 15.30
C VAL A 86 10.94 -16.00 15.96
N GLY A 87 10.95 -14.81 15.33
CA GLY A 87 11.56 -13.59 15.87
C GLY A 87 10.75 -12.91 16.98
N GLY A 88 9.49 -13.29 17.17
CA GLY A 88 8.65 -12.88 18.30
C GLY A 88 8.56 -14.02 19.30
N ARG A 89 9.57 -14.15 20.17
CA ARG A 89 9.59 -15.21 21.19
C ARG A 89 8.39 -15.09 22.13
N HIS A 90 7.71 -16.23 22.32
CA HIS A 90 7.16 -16.62 23.61
C HIS A 90 8.30 -16.94 24.58
#